data_AF-A0A538N6C0-F1
#
_entry.id   AF-A0A538N6C0-F1
#
_cell.length_a   1.000
_cell.length_b   1.000
_cell.length_c   1.000
_cell.angle_alpha   90.00
_cell.angle_beta   90.00
_cell.angle_gamma   90.00
#
_symmetry.space_group_name_H-M   'P 1'
#
loop_
_entity.id
_entity.type
_entity.pdbx_description
1 polymer ?
#
loop_
_entity_poly.entity_id
_entity_poly.type
_entity_poly.pdbx_seq_one_letter_code
_entity_poly.pdbx_strand_id
1 'polypeptide(L)'
;MSSTLMPTPDRRRPELLARLPELRARLERHRQYLVEQLTALDAPGAERPARPGDPEYQIDLFMADATRVALGDVEVALHRIATGRYGTCLYCGRELPLGRLLAVPELDACAECARELEPET
;
A
#
# COMPACT_ATOMS: atom_id res chain seq x y z
N MET A 1 -1.52 -28.19 18.21
CA MET A 1 -2.41 -27.89 17.06
C MET A 1 -2.98 -26.50 17.30
N SER A 2 -2.23 -25.47 16.92
CA SER A 2 -2.65 -24.07 17.14
C SER A 2 -3.54 -23.65 15.99
N SER A 3 -4.81 -23.46 16.32
CA SER A 3 -5.83 -22.89 15.44
C SER A 3 -5.34 -21.60 14.81
N THR A 4 -5.05 -21.64 13.51
CA THR A 4 -4.94 -20.44 12.68
C THR A 4 -6.34 -19.87 12.54
N LEU A 5 -6.76 -19.06 13.51
CA LEU A 5 -7.95 -18.23 13.40
C LEU A 5 -7.74 -17.27 12.22
N MET A 6 -8.17 -17.70 11.04
CA MET A 6 -8.32 -16.82 9.88
C MET A 6 -9.38 -15.78 10.25
N PRO A 7 -9.06 -14.47 10.28
CA PRO A 7 -10.06 -13.44 10.52
C PRO A 7 -11.13 -13.53 9.42
N THR A 8 -12.40 -13.51 9.84
CA THR A 8 -13.56 -13.71 8.98
C THR A 8 -13.64 -12.64 7.89
N PRO A 9 -14.03 -12.97 6.64
CA PRO A 9 -14.17 -12.01 5.56
C PRO A 9 -15.19 -10.91 5.90
N ASP A 10 -14.95 -9.70 5.38
CA ASP A 10 -15.56 -8.41 5.72
C ASP A 10 -17.03 -8.26 5.24
N ARG A 11 -17.78 -9.36 5.15
CA ARG A 11 -19.11 -9.43 4.49
C ARG A 11 -20.23 -8.70 5.23
N ARG A 12 -19.95 -8.02 6.35
CA ARG A 12 -20.96 -7.37 7.21
C ARG A 12 -20.95 -5.83 7.15
N ARG A 13 -20.15 -5.20 6.30
CA ARG A 13 -20.04 -3.73 6.19
C ARG A 13 -20.64 -3.18 4.88
N PRO A 14 -21.97 -3.00 4.79
CA PRO A 14 -22.63 -2.57 3.54
C PRO A 14 -22.13 -1.21 3.02
N GLU A 15 -21.81 -0.27 3.91
CA GLU A 15 -21.26 1.04 3.53
C GLU A 15 -19.88 0.93 2.88
N LEU A 16 -19.02 0.04 3.39
CA LEU A 16 -17.71 -0.22 2.80
C LEU A 16 -17.87 -0.89 1.43
N LEU A 17 -18.73 -1.92 1.35
CA LEU A 17 -19.02 -2.64 0.11
C LEU A 17 -19.52 -1.69 -0.99
N ALA A 18 -20.38 -0.73 -0.65
CA ALA A 18 -20.87 0.28 -1.59
C ALA A 18 -19.76 1.20 -2.14
N ARG A 19 -18.68 1.40 -1.37
CA ARG A 19 -17.52 2.24 -1.75
C ARG A 19 -16.35 1.45 -2.36
N LEU A 20 -16.36 0.11 -2.29
CA LEU A 20 -15.28 -0.72 -2.83
C LEU A 20 -14.97 -0.45 -4.32
N PRO A 21 -15.95 -0.28 -5.24
CA PRO A 21 -15.64 0.00 -6.64
C PRO A 21 -14.85 1.30 -6.82
N GLU A 22 -15.22 2.34 -6.07
CA GLU A 22 -14.56 3.65 -6.08
C GLU A 22 -13.13 3.55 -5.52
N LEU A 23 -12.97 2.91 -4.36
CA LEU A 23 -11.67 2.71 -3.71
C LEU A 23 -10.73 1.86 -4.58
N ARG A 24 -11.25 0.79 -5.18
CA ARG A 24 -10.52 -0.06 -6.10
C ARG A 24 -10.03 0.73 -7.32
N ALA A 25 -10.89 1.53 -7.95
CA ALA A 25 -10.51 2.33 -9.10
C ALA A 25 -9.43 3.38 -8.74
N ARG A 26 -9.49 3.95 -7.52
CA ARG A 26 -8.45 4.86 -7.01
C ARG A 26 -7.11 4.14 -6.84
N LEU A 27 -7.10 2.96 -6.23
CA LEU A 27 -5.90 2.13 -6.06
C LEU A 27 -5.32 1.68 -7.40
N GLU A 28 -6.16 1.28 -8.37
CA GLU A 28 -5.70 0.86 -9.71
C GLU A 28 -5.01 2.01 -10.47
N ARG A 29 -5.54 3.24 -10.37
CA ARG A 29 -4.88 4.44 -10.92
C ARG A 29 -3.56 4.73 -10.21
N HIS A 30 -3.53 4.63 -8.87
CA HIS A 30 -2.31 4.85 -8.10
C HIS A 30 -1.23 3.82 -8.47
N ARG A 31 -1.60 2.54 -8.59
CA ARG A 31 -0.72 1.47 -9.05
C ARG A 31 -0.11 1.79 -10.41
N GLN A 32 -0.94 2.20 -11.37
CA GLN A 32 -0.49 2.53 -12.72
C GLN A 32 0.55 3.67 -12.70
N TYR A 33 0.28 4.72 -11.93
CA TYR A 33 1.19 5.85 -11.75
C TYR A 33 2.53 5.44 -11.13
N LEU A 34 2.52 4.59 -10.10
CA LEU A 34 3.73 4.09 -9.44
C LEU A 34 4.57 3.20 -10.37
N VAL A 35 3.91 2.33 -11.16
CA VAL A 35 4.57 1.51 -12.18
C VAL A 35 5.24 2.40 -13.23
N GLU A 36 4.53 3.42 -13.74
CA GLU A 36 5.08 4.36 -14.71
C GLU A 36 6.31 5.10 -14.15
N GLN A 37 6.23 5.61 -12.92
CA GLN A 37 7.38 6.26 -12.27
C GLN A 37 8.57 5.31 -12.12
N LEU A 38 8.35 4.07 -11.69
CA LEU A 38 9.42 3.10 -11.53
C LEU A 38 10.07 2.76 -12.87
N THR A 39 9.27 2.59 -13.92
CA THR A 39 9.80 2.36 -15.28
C THR A 39 10.62 3.54 -15.80
N ALA A 40 10.27 4.78 -15.43
CA ALA A 40 11.03 5.96 -15.81
C ALA A 40 12.37 6.04 -15.07
N LEU A 41 12.41 5.68 -13.78
CA LEU A 41 13.64 5.63 -12.97
C LEU A 41 14.58 4.49 -13.40
N ASP A 42 14.01 3.34 -13.80
CA ASP A 42 14.78 2.19 -14.28
C ASP A 42 15.18 2.30 -15.77
N ALA A 43 14.75 3.36 -16.48
CA ALA A 43 14.99 3.51 -17.91
C ALA A 43 16.50 3.71 -18.22
N PRO A 44 17.12 2.82 -19.02
CA PRO A 44 18.52 2.99 -19.41
C PRO A 44 18.63 4.14 -20.43
N GLY A 45 19.10 5.32 -19.99
CA GLY A 45 19.42 6.41 -20.91
C GLY A 45 19.06 7.83 -20.49
N ALA A 46 18.68 8.10 -19.23
CA ALA A 46 18.69 9.48 -18.74
C ALA A 46 20.12 10.05 -18.91
N GLU A 47 20.22 11.20 -19.57
CA GLU A 47 21.46 11.79 -20.05
C GLU A 47 22.45 11.96 -18.89
N ARG A 48 23.54 11.16 -18.95
CA ARG A 48 24.62 10.94 -17.97
C ARG A 48 24.34 9.73 -17.05
N PRO A 49 25.15 8.65 -17.13
CA PRO A 49 25.08 7.60 -16.12
C PRO A 49 25.50 8.23 -14.80
N ALA A 50 24.53 8.51 -13.94
CA ALA A 50 24.77 8.91 -12.57
C ALA A 50 25.63 7.79 -11.96
N ARG A 51 26.87 8.15 -11.62
CA ARG A 51 27.86 7.14 -11.21
C ARG A 51 27.56 6.73 -9.78
N PRO A 52 27.88 5.49 -9.39
CA PRO A 52 27.90 5.12 -7.98
C PRO A 52 28.80 6.10 -7.21
N GLY A 53 28.20 7.05 -6.48
CA GLY A 53 28.89 8.14 -5.79
C GLY A 53 28.30 9.53 -6.02
N ASP A 54 27.57 9.75 -7.12
CA ASP A 54 26.89 11.02 -7.37
C ASP A 54 25.67 11.17 -6.42
N PRO A 55 25.44 12.33 -5.80
CA PRO A 55 24.27 12.56 -4.94
C PRO A 55 22.94 12.31 -5.67
N GLU A 56 22.89 12.64 -6.96
CA GLU A 56 21.75 12.42 -7.85
C GLU A 56 21.40 10.93 -7.96
N TYR A 57 22.41 10.06 -8.14
CA TYR A 57 22.21 8.61 -8.17
C TYR A 57 21.64 8.06 -6.85
N GLN A 58 22.10 8.58 -5.71
CA GLN A 58 21.60 8.16 -4.40
C GLN A 58 20.15 8.59 -4.19
N ILE A 59 19.78 9.79 -4.66
CA ILE A 59 18.40 10.28 -4.64
C ILE A 59 17.52 9.39 -5.51
N ASP A 60 17.94 9.07 -6.73
CA ASP A 60 17.17 8.22 -7.64
C ASP A 60 16.95 6.81 -7.06
N LEU A 61 17.97 6.23 -6.44
CA LEU A 61 17.84 4.95 -5.74
C LEU A 61 16.85 5.01 -4.58
N PHE A 62 16.93 6.07 -3.76
CA PHE A 62 16.00 6.27 -2.65
C PHE A 62 14.56 6.45 -3.16
N MET A 63 14.36 7.24 -4.21
CA MET A 63 13.06 7.44 -4.85
C MET A 63 12.50 6.14 -5.42
N ALA A 64 13.34 5.32 -6.06
CA ALA A 64 12.95 4.03 -6.60
C ALA A 64 12.53 3.06 -5.47
N ASP A 65 13.29 3.01 -4.37
CA ASP A 65 12.96 2.17 -3.22
C ASP A 65 11.64 2.59 -2.57
N ALA A 66 11.47 3.89 -2.27
CA ALA A 66 10.22 4.43 -1.73
C ALA A 66 9.01 4.16 -2.66
N THR A 67 9.21 4.28 -3.98
CA THR A 67 8.17 3.96 -4.97
C THR A 67 7.80 2.49 -4.97
N ARG A 68 8.78 1.58 -4.83
CA ARG A 68 8.53 0.13 -4.72
C ARG A 68 7.77 -0.23 -3.45
N VAL A 69 8.09 0.39 -2.31
CA VAL A 69 7.35 0.22 -1.06
C VAL A 69 5.89 0.66 -1.24
N ALA A 70 5.66 1.87 -1.74
CA ALA A 70 4.31 2.39 -2.00
C ALA A 70 3.51 1.52 -2.98
N LEU A 71 4.17 0.97 -4.01
CA LEU A 71 3.55 0.04 -4.96
C LEU A 71 3.12 -1.25 -4.26
N GLY A 72 3.97 -1.80 -3.38
CA GLY A 72 3.65 -2.96 -2.55
C GLY A 72 2.41 -2.73 -1.69
N ASP A 73 2.30 -1.58 -1.02
CA ASP A 73 1.14 -1.25 -0.18
C ASP A 73 -0.17 -1.20 -0.99
N VAL A 74 -0.12 -0.58 -2.18
CA VAL A 74 -1.25 -0.53 -3.11
C VAL A 74 -1.65 -1.92 -3.60
N GLU A 75 -0.68 -2.77 -3.94
CA GLU A 75 -0.94 -4.15 -4.37
C GLU A 75 -1.55 -5.00 -3.26
N VAL A 76 -1.05 -4.86 -2.02
CA VAL A 76 -1.63 -5.51 -0.85
C VAL A 76 -3.08 -5.06 -0.65
N ALA A 77 -3.37 -3.76 -0.73
CA ALA A 77 -4.73 -3.25 -0.63
C ALA A 77 -5.66 -3.83 -1.71
N LEU A 78 -5.22 -3.85 -2.97
CA LEU A 78 -5.98 -4.45 -4.09
C LEU A 78 -6.21 -5.95 -3.89
N HIS A 79 -5.20 -6.69 -3.43
CA HIS A 79 -5.33 -8.12 -3.13
C HIS A 79 -6.36 -8.36 -2.02
N ARG A 80 -6.39 -7.51 -1.01
CA ARG A 80 -7.36 -7.59 0.09
C ARG A 80 -8.78 -7.30 -0.39
N ILE A 81 -8.96 -6.38 -1.35
CA ILE A 81 -10.27 -6.15 -1.98
C ILE A 81 -10.70 -7.41 -2.73
N ALA A 82 -9.81 -7.99 -3.55
CA ALA A 82 -10.10 -9.20 -4.32
C ALA A 82 -10.46 -10.41 -3.45
N THR A 83 -9.86 -10.51 -2.26
CA THR A 83 -10.08 -11.62 -1.31
C THR A 83 -11.17 -11.34 -0.28
N GLY A 84 -11.80 -10.17 -0.30
CA GLY A 84 -12.84 -9.79 0.66
C GLY A 84 -12.33 -9.57 2.09
N ARG A 85 -11.05 -9.22 2.25
CA ARG A 85 -10.37 -8.90 3.52
C ARG A 85 -9.94 -7.42 3.61
N TYR A 86 -10.48 -6.59 2.73
CA TYR A 86 -10.26 -5.16 2.76
C TYR A 86 -11.16 -4.52 3.79
N GLY A 87 -10.58 -3.73 4.70
CA GLY A 87 -11.31 -3.13 5.81
C GLY A 87 -10.93 -3.65 7.19
N THR A 88 -9.99 -4.62 7.29
CA THR A 88 -9.43 -5.12 8.56
C THR A 88 -7.95 -4.78 8.74
N CYS A 89 -7.48 -4.60 9.97
CA CYS A 89 -6.07 -4.41 10.26
C CYS A 89 -5.31 -5.72 10.02
N LEU A 90 -4.17 -5.67 9.32
CA LEU A 90 -3.33 -6.85 9.07
C LEU A 90 -2.68 -7.40 10.35
N TYR A 91 -2.44 -6.53 11.33
CA TYR A 91 -1.69 -6.87 12.55
C TYR A 91 -2.60 -7.41 13.66
N CYS A 92 -3.75 -6.78 13.89
CA CYS A 92 -4.66 -7.13 14.99
C CYS A 92 -6.01 -7.69 14.56
N GLY A 93 -6.30 -7.71 13.24
CA GLY A 93 -7.56 -8.22 12.69
C GLY A 93 -8.80 -7.34 12.95
N ARG A 94 -8.67 -6.23 13.70
CA ARG A 94 -9.79 -5.31 13.99
C ARG A 94 -10.23 -4.56 12.74
N GLU A 95 -11.50 -4.14 12.69
CA GLU A 95 -12.00 -3.32 11.59
C GLU A 95 -11.33 -1.94 11.54
N LEU A 96 -10.99 -1.52 10.33
CA LEU A 96 -10.46 -0.20 10.01
C LEU A 96 -11.63 0.78 9.81
N PRO A 97 -11.61 1.96 10.45
CA PRO A 97 -12.64 2.97 10.28
C PRO A 97 -12.81 3.37 8.81
N LEU A 98 -14.06 3.44 8.33
CA LEU A 98 -14.35 3.77 6.92
C LEU A 98 -13.72 5.11 6.52
N GLY A 99 -13.80 6.13 7.37
CA GLY A 99 -13.20 7.44 7.10
C GLY A 99 -11.69 7.38 6.84
N ARG A 100 -10.96 6.45 7.48
CA ARG A 100 -9.53 6.25 7.23
C ARG A 100 -9.27 5.58 5.89
N LEU A 101 -10.06 4.57 5.53
CA LEU A 101 -9.96 3.89 4.23
C LEU A 101 -10.30 4.84 3.07
N LEU A 102 -11.26 5.75 3.28
CA LEU A 102 -11.60 6.79 2.29
C LEU A 102 -10.48 7.83 2.14
N ALA A 103 -9.82 8.21 3.24
CA ALA A 103 -8.69 9.13 3.21
C ALA A 103 -7.45 8.48 2.55
N VAL A 104 -7.05 7.31 3.05
CA VAL A 104 -5.86 6.56 2.64
C VAL A 104 -6.27 5.12 2.29
N PRO A 105 -6.54 4.81 1.01
CA PRO A 105 -7.02 3.49 0.59
C PRO A 105 -5.99 2.37 0.72
N GLU A 106 -4.69 2.69 0.68
CA GLU A 106 -3.59 1.74 0.83
C GLU A 106 -3.35 1.29 2.29
N LEU A 107 -4.07 1.87 3.25
CA LEU A 107 -3.88 1.62 4.68
C LEU A 107 -4.15 0.15 5.09
N ASP A 108 -3.20 -0.41 5.85
CA ASP A 108 -3.20 -1.81 6.27
C ASP A 108 -3.16 -2.02 7.79
N ALA A 109 -2.77 -0.99 8.55
CA ALA A 109 -2.68 -0.98 10.00
C ALA A 109 -3.71 -0.04 10.67
N CYS A 110 -4.27 -0.45 11.81
CA CYS A 110 -5.05 0.45 12.65
C CYS A 110 -4.14 1.49 13.35
N ALA A 111 -4.71 2.56 13.92
CA ALA A 111 -3.92 3.64 14.56
C ALA A 111 -3.07 3.15 15.75
N GLU A 112 -3.48 2.07 16.39
CA GLU A 112 -2.72 1.47 17.48
C GLU A 112 -1.54 0.68 16.95
N CYS A 113 -1.77 -0.25 16.01
CA CYS A 113 -0.69 -1.02 15.39
C CYS A 113 0.29 -0.13 14.60
N ALA A 114 -0.18 0.94 13.94
CA ALA A 114 0.71 1.88 13.25
C ALA A 114 1.68 2.55 14.23
N ARG A 115 1.21 2.97 15.41
CA ARG A 115 2.07 3.55 16.46
C ARG A 115 3.09 2.56 17.03
N GLU A 116 2.79 1.27 17.02
CA GLU A 116 3.71 0.22 17.48
C GLU A 116 4.75 -0.16 16.42
N LEU A 117 4.45 0.08 15.14
CA LEU A 117 5.34 -0.22 14.02
C LEU A 117 6.32 0.91 13.73
N GLU A 118 5.96 2.15 14.04
CA GLU A 118 6.87 3.28 14.03
C GLU A 118 7.87 3.08 15.19
N PRO A 119 9.15 2.75 14.93
CA PRO A 119 10.12 2.70 16.01
C PRO A 119 10.21 4.09 16.64
N GLU A 120 10.11 4.16 17.98
CA GLU A 120 10.44 5.37 18.73
C GLU A 120 11.84 5.83 18.28
N THR A 121 11.89 6.94 17.53
CA THR A 121 13.12 7.63 17.13
C THR A 121 13.66 8.47 18.27
#